data_AF-A0A6A4IFE5-F1
#
_entry.id   AF-A0A6A4IFE5-F1
#
_cell.length_a   1.000
_cell.length_b   1.000
_cell.length_c   1.000
_cell.angle_alpha   90.00
_cell.angle_beta   90.00
_cell.angle_gamma   90.00
#
_symmetry.space_group_name_H-M   'P 1'
#
loop_
_entity.id
_entity.type
_entity.pdbx_description
1 polymer ?
#
loop_
_entity_poly.entity_id
_entity_poly.type
_entity_poly.pdbx_seq_one_letter_code
_entity_poly.pdbx_strand_id
1 'polypeptide(L)'
;MLQSSQALRLSRAGVRLRGRRLASHEAPQFNEPSGWLFGEKPLPSGEKRVKEGWENIWYIGMFGTMAFATVMLYYKPDTGVESWALREAKARMEARGEKYKYEPSSS
;
A
#
# COMPACT_ATOMS: atom_id res chain seq x y z
N MET A 1 66.30 7.25 -27.88
CA MET A 1 65.10 6.51 -27.47
C MET A 1 64.34 7.35 -26.47
N LEU A 2 63.11 7.76 -26.77
CA LEU A 2 61.94 7.70 -25.88
C LEU A 2 60.76 8.31 -26.65
N GLN A 3 59.82 7.44 -27.03
CA GLN A 3 58.59 7.79 -27.73
C GLN A 3 57.64 8.53 -26.77
N SER A 4 57.18 9.70 -27.18
CA SER A 4 56.09 10.41 -26.50
C SER A 4 54.76 9.73 -26.84
N SER A 5 54.21 8.95 -25.91
CA SER A 5 52.90 8.33 -26.05
C SER A 5 51.79 9.38 -25.90
N GLN A 6 51.12 9.74 -26.99
CA GLN A 6 49.88 10.52 -26.91
C GLN A 6 48.69 9.58 -26.67
N ALA A 7 48.05 9.71 -25.52
CA ALA A 7 46.82 8.99 -25.21
C ALA A 7 45.61 9.72 -25.84
N LEU A 8 44.98 9.09 -26.83
CA LEU A 8 43.70 9.53 -27.38
C LEU A 8 42.60 9.34 -26.33
N ARG A 9 42.18 10.43 -25.68
CA ARG A 9 40.97 10.44 -24.87
C ARG A 9 39.76 10.46 -25.80
N LEU A 10 39.06 9.33 -25.88
CA LEU A 10 37.74 9.24 -26.52
C LEU A 10 36.72 10.02 -25.69
N SER A 11 36.34 11.20 -26.18
CA SER A 11 35.21 11.98 -25.67
C SER A 11 33.92 11.23 -25.98
N ARG A 12 33.35 10.52 -25.01
CA ARG A 12 31.96 10.03 -25.12
C ARG A 12 31.03 11.25 -25.05
N ALA A 13 30.58 11.72 -26.21
CA ALA A 13 29.48 12.67 -26.29
C ALA A 13 28.21 11.97 -25.74
N GLY A 14 27.86 12.25 -24.49
CA GLY A 14 26.60 11.82 -23.91
C GLY A 14 25.45 12.46 -24.66
N VAL A 15 24.67 11.65 -25.36
CA VAL A 15 23.43 12.09 -26.01
C VAL A 15 22.47 12.54 -24.90
N ARG A 16 22.35 13.85 -24.69
CA ARG A 16 21.26 14.40 -23.86
C ARG A 16 19.98 14.32 -24.67
N LEU A 17 19.18 13.28 -24.44
CA LEU A 17 17.79 13.26 -24.87
C LEU A 17 17.06 14.41 -24.17
N ARG A 18 16.90 15.54 -24.87
CA ARG A 18 15.94 16.58 -24.47
C ARG A 18 14.54 16.01 -24.71
N GLY A 19 13.97 15.39 -23.67
CA GLY A 19 12.55 15.07 -23.64
C GLY A 19 11.76 16.37 -23.79
N ARG A 20 11.11 16.55 -24.95
CA ARG A 20 10.22 17.67 -25.21
C ARG A 20 8.96 17.44 -24.37
N ARG A 21 8.86 18.11 -23.22
CA ARG A 21 7.64 18.13 -22.40
C ARG A 21 6.57 18.88 -23.17
N LEU A 22 5.62 18.15 -23.74
CA LEU A 22 4.40 18.67 -24.33
C LEU A 22 3.42 18.98 -23.19
N ALA A 23 3.73 19.99 -22.38
CA ALA A 23 2.77 20.56 -21.43
C ALA A 23 2.26 21.86 -22.05
N SER A 24 1.00 21.88 -22.47
CA SER A 24 0.35 23.03 -23.14
C SER A 24 -0.04 24.16 -22.18
N HIS A 25 0.63 24.27 -21.03
CA HIS A 25 0.38 25.33 -20.04
C HIS A 25 1.68 26.11 -19.83
N GLU A 26 1.56 27.43 -19.73
CA GLU A 26 2.66 28.37 -19.49
C GLU A 26 3.59 27.92 -18.34
N ALA A 27 4.82 28.41 -18.36
CA ALA A 27 5.84 28.06 -17.35
C ALA A 27 5.24 28.14 -15.93
N PRO A 28 5.35 27.08 -15.10
CA PRO A 28 4.79 27.10 -13.76
C PRO A 28 5.33 28.32 -13.01
N GLN A 29 4.44 29.17 -12.51
CA GLN A 29 4.79 30.25 -11.60
C GLN A 29 5.61 29.64 -10.46
N PHE A 30 6.85 30.12 -10.30
CA PHE A 30 7.76 29.59 -9.29
C PHE A 30 7.17 29.91 -7.90
N ASN A 31 6.78 28.87 -7.17
CA ASN A 31 6.29 29.03 -5.81
C ASN A 31 7.48 29.14 -4.87
N GLU A 32 7.74 30.35 -4.39
CA GLU A 32 8.79 30.62 -3.42
C GLU A 32 8.53 29.90 -2.09
N PRO A 33 9.57 29.37 -1.41
CA PRO A 33 9.42 28.59 -0.19
C PRO A 33 8.89 29.47 0.95
N SER A 34 7.58 29.45 1.16
CA SER A 34 6.84 30.34 2.05
C SER A 34 6.72 29.85 3.50
N GLY A 35 7.25 28.65 3.80
CA GLY A 35 7.20 28.05 5.14
C GLY A 35 5.83 27.51 5.56
N TRP A 36 4.82 27.61 4.70
CA TRP A 36 3.47 27.11 4.92
C TRP A 36 3.30 25.68 4.39
N LEU A 37 2.59 24.83 5.14
CA LEU A 37 2.50 23.39 4.91
C LEU A 37 1.98 22.99 3.51
N PHE A 38 1.28 23.88 2.81
CA PHE A 38 0.80 23.69 1.43
C PHE A 38 0.92 24.93 0.55
N GLY A 39 1.78 25.89 0.92
CA GLY A 39 1.91 27.18 0.21
C GLY A 39 0.71 28.13 0.39
N GLU A 40 -0.30 27.73 1.15
CA GLU A 40 -1.46 28.54 1.49
C GLU A 40 -1.26 29.24 2.83
N LYS A 41 -1.63 30.53 2.90
CA LYS A 41 -1.67 31.27 4.15
C LYS A 41 -2.66 30.56 5.11
N PRO A 42 -2.28 30.29 6.37
CA PRO A 42 -3.20 29.71 7.33
C PRO A 42 -4.41 30.61 7.47
N LEU A 43 -5.59 29.99 7.52
CA LEU A 43 -6.83 30.73 7.74
C LEU A 43 -6.75 31.48 9.08
N PRO A 44 -7.42 32.64 9.21
CA PRO A 44 -7.56 33.33 10.49
C PRO A 44 -8.05 32.39 11.60
N SER A 45 -7.61 32.63 12.83
CA SER A 45 -8.03 31.83 13.99
C SER A 45 -9.56 31.84 14.11
N GLY A 46 -10.20 30.72 13.77
CA GLY A 46 -11.66 30.57 13.80
C GLY A 46 -12.29 30.13 12.47
N GLU A 47 -11.58 30.24 11.35
CA GLU A 47 -12.10 29.81 10.05
C GLU A 47 -11.64 28.38 9.73
N LYS A 48 -12.61 27.49 9.45
CA LYS A 48 -12.34 26.08 9.13
C LYS A 48 -12.06 25.94 7.65
N ARG A 49 -11.06 25.11 7.30
CA ARG A 49 -10.76 24.77 5.92
C ARG A 49 -12.01 24.16 5.26
N VAL A 50 -12.38 24.66 4.09
CA VAL A 50 -13.51 24.12 3.32
C VAL A 50 -13.15 22.70 2.90
N LYS A 51 -14.08 21.77 3.12
CA LYS A 51 -13.89 20.38 2.71
C LYS A 51 -13.95 20.30 1.19
N GLU A 52 -12.94 19.69 0.58
CA GLU A 52 -12.89 19.57 -0.87
C GLU A 52 -13.84 18.46 -1.36
N GLY A 53 -14.44 18.61 -2.54
CA GLY A 53 -15.41 17.64 -3.07
C GLY A 53 -14.83 16.22 -3.25
N TRP A 54 -13.53 16.11 -3.51
CA TRP A 54 -12.83 14.83 -3.65
C TRP A 54 -12.61 14.11 -2.32
N GLU A 55 -12.53 14.87 -1.22
CA GLU A 55 -12.19 14.34 0.11
C GLU A 55 -13.29 13.38 0.60
N ASN A 56 -14.55 13.68 0.30
CA ASN A 56 -15.67 12.77 0.57
C ASN A 56 -15.58 11.46 -0.21
N ILE A 57 -15.30 11.52 -1.52
CA ILE A 57 -15.16 10.33 -2.36
C ILE A 57 -14.01 9.48 -1.88
N TRP A 58 -12.89 10.10 -1.50
CA TRP A 58 -11.73 9.39 -0.96
C TRP A 58 -12.07 8.69 0.35
N TYR A 59 -12.71 9.37 1.30
CA TYR A 59 -13.11 8.75 2.56
C TYR A 59 -14.11 7.62 2.36
N ILE A 60 -15.12 7.80 1.51
CA ILE A 60 -16.10 6.76 1.21
C ILE A 60 -15.43 5.58 0.52
N GLY A 61 -14.54 5.84 -0.44
CA GLY A 61 -13.78 4.79 -1.13
C GLY A 61 -12.87 4.02 -0.18
N MET A 62 -12.05 4.71 0.61
CA MET A 62 -11.13 4.09 1.55
C MET A 62 -11.86 3.32 2.66
N PHE A 63 -12.77 3.97 3.39
CA PHE A 63 -13.47 3.32 4.49
C PHE A 63 -14.50 2.30 3.99
N GLY A 64 -15.14 2.56 2.85
CA GLY A 64 -16.07 1.62 2.23
C GLY A 64 -15.38 0.34 1.77
N THR A 65 -14.21 0.44 1.11
CA THR A 65 -13.44 -0.75 0.72
C THR A 65 -12.91 -1.52 1.92
N MET A 66 -12.43 -0.84 2.95
CA MET A 66 -11.97 -1.50 4.18
C MET A 66 -13.12 -2.23 4.89
N ALA A 67 -14.28 -1.59 5.06
CA ALA A 67 -15.45 -2.22 5.65
C ALA A 67 -15.94 -3.42 4.81
N PHE A 68 -15.98 -3.27 3.49
CA PHE A 68 -16.32 -4.35 2.58
C PHE A 68 -15.37 -5.54 2.69
N ALA A 69 -14.06 -5.28 2.74
CA ALA A 69 -13.05 -6.32 2.93
C ALA A 69 -13.22 -7.04 4.28
N THR A 70 -13.51 -6.31 5.36
CA THR A 70 -13.78 -6.90 6.67
C THR A 70 -14.99 -7.84 6.62
N VAL A 71 -16.11 -7.40 6.03
CA VAL A 71 -17.31 -8.22 5.88
C VAL A 71 -17.02 -9.48 5.05
N MET A 72 -16.32 -9.33 3.93
CA MET A 72 -15.95 -10.47 3.07
C MET A 72 -15.06 -11.49 3.80
N LEU A 73 -14.08 -11.03 4.57
CA LEU A 73 -13.19 -11.92 5.30
C LEU A 73 -13.90 -12.59 6.47
N TYR A 74 -14.83 -11.91 7.14
CA TYR A 74 -15.60 -12.46 8.24
C TYR A 74 -16.53 -13.61 7.80
N TYR A 75 -17.21 -13.44 6.66
CA TYR A 75 -18.12 -14.44 6.11
C TYR A 75 -17.45 -15.42 5.14
N LYS A 76 -16.11 -15.42 5.08
CA LYS A 76 -15.39 -16.35 4.21
C LYS A 76 -15.64 -17.79 4.69
N PRO A 77 -16.11 -18.71 3.81
CA PRO A 77 -16.38 -20.07 4.21
C PRO A 77 -15.09 -20.82 4.58
N ASP A 78 -15.19 -21.70 5.57
CA ASP A 78 -14.11 -22.61 5.96
C ASP A 78 -13.90 -23.69 4.90
N THR A 79 -13.03 -23.42 3.93
CA THR A 79 -12.64 -24.38 2.87
C THR A 79 -11.29 -25.05 3.17
N GLY A 80 -10.87 -25.07 4.44
CA GLY A 80 -9.60 -25.66 4.86
C GLY A 80 -9.66 -27.20 4.90
N VAL A 81 -8.58 -27.87 4.49
CA VAL A 81 -8.47 -29.34 4.59
C VAL A 81 -8.44 -29.80 6.05
N GLU A 82 -7.90 -28.97 6.94
CA GLU A 82 -7.83 -29.24 8.38
C GLU A 82 -9.22 -29.39 9.01
N SER A 83 -10.17 -28.51 8.69
CA SER A 83 -11.53 -28.59 9.23
C SER A 83 -12.25 -29.86 8.78
N TRP A 84 -12.03 -30.29 7.52
CA TRP A 84 -12.49 -31.59 7.05
C TRP A 84 -11.80 -32.74 7.80
N ALA A 85 -10.47 -32.71 7.91
CA ALA A 85 -9.68 -33.75 8.55
C ALA A 85 -10.05 -33.93 10.03
N LEU A 86 -10.31 -32.84 10.76
CA LEU A 86 -10.76 -32.88 12.15
C LEU A 86 -12.13 -33.52 12.29
N ARG A 87 -13.08 -33.19 11.40
CA ARG A 87 -14.42 -33.80 11.40
C ARG A 87 -14.35 -35.30 11.11
N GLU A 88 -13.55 -35.68 10.12
CA GLU A 88 -13.36 -37.09 9.75
C GLU A 88 -12.63 -37.87 10.85
N ALA A 89 -11.59 -37.29 11.45
CA ALA A 89 -10.87 -37.89 12.57
C ALA A 89 -11.80 -38.12 13.77
N LYS A 90 -12.64 -37.12 14.10
CA LYS A 90 -13.65 -37.24 15.16
C LYS A 90 -14.65 -38.36 14.87
N ALA A 91 -15.19 -38.44 13.65
CA ALA A 91 -16.11 -39.50 13.25
C ALA A 91 -15.50 -40.90 13.39
N ARG A 92 -14.21 -41.05 13.04
CA ARG A 92 -13.49 -42.33 13.21
C ARG A 92 -13.22 -42.67 14.68
N MET A 93 -12.91 -41.70 15.52
CA MET A 93 -12.72 -41.92 16.97
C MET A 93 -14.05 -42.28 17.66
N GLU A 94 -15.14 -41.63 17.27
CA GLU A 94 -16.49 -41.97 17.77
C GLU A 94 -16.91 -43.38 17.35
N ALA A 95 -16.63 -43.79 16.10
CA ALA A 95 -16.88 -45.16 15.64
C ALA A 95 -16.03 -46.22 16.38
N ARG A 96 -14.85 -45.83 16.86
CA ARG A 96 -13.97 -46.70 17.69
C ARG A 96 -14.34 -46.67 19.18
N GLY A 97 -15.22 -45.76 19.60
CA GLY A 97 -15.60 -45.60 21.01
C GLY A 97 -14.52 -44.99 21.89
N GLU A 98 -13.53 -44.29 21.32
CA GLU A 98 -12.43 -43.67 22.07
C GLU A 98 -12.87 -42.34 22.72
N LYS A 99 -12.46 -42.11 23.98
CA LYS A 99 -12.75 -40.86 24.69
C LYS A 99 -11.92 -39.71 24.11
N TYR A 100 -12.55 -38.83 23.33
CA TYR A 100 -11.90 -37.65 22.73
C TYR A 100 -11.66 -36.49 23.72
N LYS A 101 -12.30 -36.54 24.90
CA LYS A 101 -12.13 -35.52 25.95
C LYS A 101 -11.03 -35.94 26.91
N TYR A 102 -10.07 -35.04 27.08
CA TYR A 102 -9.08 -35.13 28.14
C TYR A 102 -9.76 -34.85 29.49
N GLU A 103 -9.71 -35.83 30.40
CA GLU A 103 -10.08 -35.66 31.80
C GLU A 103 -8.79 -35.38 32.59
N PRO A 104 -8.59 -34.16 33.14
CA PRO A 104 -7.43 -33.90 33.98
C PRO A 104 -7.51 -34.76 35.24
N SER A 105 -6.44 -35.51 35.52
CA SER A 105 -6.31 -36.27 36.77
C SER A 105 -6.30 -35.29 37.94
N SER A 106 -7.35 -35.32 38.77
CA SER A 106 -7.29 -34.67 40.09
C SER A 106 -6.15 -35.30 40.87
N SER A 107 -5.15 -34.51 41.24
CA SER A 107 -4.20 -34.89 42.29
C SER A 107 -4.88 -34.88 43.65
#